data_AF-A0A6A3J169-F1
#
_entry.id   AF-A0A6A3J169-F1
#
_cell.length_a   1.000
_cell.length_b   1.000
_cell.length_c   1.000
_cell.angle_alpha   90.00
_cell.angle_beta   90.00
_cell.angle_gamma   90.00
#
_symmetry.space_group_name_H-M   'P 1'
#
loop_
_entity.id
_entity.type
_entity.pdbx_description
1 polymer ?
#
loop_
_entity_poly.entity_id
_entity_poly.type
_entity_poly.pdbx_seq_one_letter_code
_entity_poly.pdbx_strand_id
1 'polypeptide(L)'
;MKPNKWGTEFYLTCCADTAYCSRLDIYCGKANDDETAIAQRAVVKNLAQVLRGQPAQRLICTDNFYTSIPLSHKLLSMGHSHVGTIRKDRKGWCTGIEFSQKRRPKRMDTGTYRVALWKDHPEYVALTWMDNKPVRFLATGCPTRPTRVSRRERDGSVSVVPCPQLVRGYHEAMGGVDVHDQLRLQRYSIQRAIRMRKYYKAIFLGLVDLAMVNAFIVHKIAMRRRGKPVPTHAAFLRALHTDLINQTSEDFAGRDDMADLVAEPLPRVPRALEKTDEMNGAKRRQWLCKVCSAYAGAGVRSFETSFFCATCSRAKKGRVTLCKIASPPSTRQFAHVRSGVASELEERNGDPGGVAAQDKVCKQA
;
A
#
# COMPACT_ATOMS: atom_id res chain seq x y z
N MET A 1 0.07 -22.44 -1.45
CA MET A 1 1.00 -22.36 -0.30
C MET A 1 1.92 -21.19 -0.55
N LYS A 2 1.92 -20.15 0.31
CA LYS A 2 2.80 -18.98 0.15
C LYS A 2 4.24 -19.38 0.54
N PRO A 3 5.30 -18.84 -0.11
CA PRO A 3 6.69 -19.18 0.22
C PRO A 3 7.04 -18.88 1.68
N ASN A 4 6.50 -17.77 2.22
CA ASN A 4 6.57 -17.43 3.63
C ASN A 4 5.21 -17.68 4.29
N LYS A 5 5.19 -18.47 5.37
CA LYS A 5 3.96 -18.83 6.10
C LYS A 5 3.37 -17.67 6.91
N TRP A 6 4.22 -16.76 7.38
CA TRP A 6 3.86 -15.66 8.27
C TRP A 6 4.27 -14.33 7.66
N GLY A 7 3.37 -13.34 7.69
CA GLY A 7 3.65 -12.00 7.16
C GLY A 7 2.41 -11.10 7.16
N THR A 8 2.63 -9.84 6.79
CA THR A 8 1.55 -8.88 6.55
C THR A 8 1.02 -9.06 5.13
N GLU A 9 -0.30 -9.05 4.97
CA GLU A 9 -0.96 -9.21 3.68
C GLU A 9 -1.35 -7.83 3.10
N PHE A 10 -1.08 -7.65 1.81
CA PHE A 10 -1.42 -6.44 1.06
C PHE A 10 -2.36 -6.79 -0.09
N TYR A 11 -3.41 -5.99 -0.26
CA TYR A 11 -4.30 -6.01 -1.41
C TYR A 11 -3.80 -5.00 -2.43
N LEU A 12 -3.23 -5.50 -3.53
CA LEU A 12 -2.66 -4.67 -4.59
C LEU A 12 -3.64 -4.49 -5.76
N THR A 13 -3.61 -3.32 -6.37
CA THR A 13 -4.28 -3.03 -7.64
C THR A 13 -3.23 -2.59 -8.65
N CYS A 14 -2.90 -3.52 -9.56
CA CYS A 14 -1.88 -3.32 -10.58
C CYS A 14 -2.48 -3.18 -11.97
N CYS A 15 -1.83 -2.42 -12.83
CA CYS A 15 -2.11 -2.41 -14.26
C CYS A 15 -1.68 -3.75 -14.89
N ALA A 16 -2.58 -4.37 -15.64
CA ALA A 16 -2.32 -5.64 -16.33
C ALA A 16 -1.11 -5.58 -17.27
N ASP A 17 -1.01 -4.52 -18.08
CA ASP A 17 -0.01 -4.41 -19.14
C ASP A 17 1.39 -4.03 -18.63
N THR A 18 1.44 -3.17 -17.60
CA THR A 18 2.69 -2.58 -17.12
C THR A 18 3.18 -3.15 -15.81
N ALA A 19 2.31 -3.89 -15.09
CA ALA A 19 2.48 -4.29 -13.70
C ALA A 19 2.63 -3.11 -12.71
N TYR A 20 2.30 -1.88 -13.11
CA TYR A 20 2.38 -0.71 -12.24
C TYR A 20 1.35 -0.83 -11.10
N CYS A 21 1.82 -0.80 -9.85
CA CYS A 21 0.93 -0.85 -8.68
C CYS A 21 0.34 0.55 -8.44
N SER A 22 -0.93 0.72 -8.79
CA SER A 22 -1.63 2.01 -8.67
C SER A 22 -2.12 2.27 -7.26
N ARG A 23 -2.46 1.21 -6.53
CA ARG A 23 -2.94 1.32 -5.15
C ARG A 23 -2.71 0.04 -4.38
N LEU A 24 -2.53 0.21 -3.07
CA LEU A 24 -2.47 -0.89 -2.10
C LEU A 24 -3.36 -0.57 -0.92
N ASP A 25 -3.88 -1.62 -0.29
CA ASP A 25 -4.54 -1.58 1.02
C ASP A 25 -3.89 -2.67 1.91
N ILE A 26 -3.62 -2.34 3.17
CA ILE A 26 -3.03 -3.29 4.13
C ILE A 26 -4.14 -4.05 4.85
N TYR A 27 -4.05 -5.37 4.86
CA TYR A 27 -4.97 -6.19 5.65
C TYR A 27 -4.59 -6.13 7.14
N CYS A 28 -5.51 -5.61 7.95
CA CYS A 28 -5.32 -5.41 9.39
C CYS A 28 -6.00 -6.49 10.25
N GLY A 29 -6.39 -7.62 9.66
CA GLY A 29 -7.23 -8.62 10.34
C GLY A 29 -8.72 -8.33 10.20
N LYS A 30 -9.53 -9.15 10.88
CA LYS A 30 -10.96 -8.89 11.06
C LYS A 30 -11.14 -8.04 12.30
N ALA A 31 -12.02 -7.04 12.24
CA ALA A 31 -12.40 -6.31 13.45
C ALA A 31 -13.31 -7.16 14.34
N ASN A 32 -14.30 -7.83 13.73
CA ASN A 32 -15.29 -8.70 14.39
C ASN A 32 -15.47 -10.00 13.58
N ASP A 33 -15.99 -11.05 14.22
CA ASP A 33 -16.21 -12.36 13.55
C ASP A 33 -17.22 -12.29 12.39
N ASP A 34 -18.20 -11.40 12.49
CA ASP A 34 -19.24 -11.15 11.48
C ASP A 34 -18.73 -10.41 10.24
N GLU A 35 -17.48 -9.93 10.25
CA GLU A 35 -16.92 -9.21 9.12
C GLU A 35 -16.64 -10.17 7.95
N THR A 36 -17.59 -10.18 7.02
CA THR A 36 -17.53 -10.98 5.79
C THR A 36 -16.99 -10.15 4.61
N ALA A 37 -16.43 -10.84 3.63
CA ALA A 37 -16.03 -10.27 2.34
C ALA A 37 -15.01 -9.10 2.40
N ILE A 38 -14.12 -9.07 3.39
CA ILE A 38 -13.09 -8.02 3.55
C ILE A 38 -12.25 -7.85 2.27
N ALA A 39 -11.83 -8.96 1.67
CA ALA A 39 -11.04 -8.96 0.46
C ALA A 39 -11.78 -8.32 -0.74
N GLN A 40 -13.06 -8.64 -0.92
CA GLN A 40 -13.92 -8.06 -1.96
C GLN A 40 -14.13 -6.56 -1.73
N ARG A 41 -14.33 -6.15 -0.47
CA ARG A 41 -14.45 -4.72 -0.10
C ARG A 41 -13.16 -3.95 -0.43
N ALA A 42 -12.00 -4.54 -0.17
CA ALA A 42 -10.71 -3.94 -0.54
C ALA A 42 -10.58 -3.73 -2.05
N VAL A 43 -11.02 -4.69 -2.88
CA VAL A 43 -11.05 -4.54 -4.35
C VAL A 43 -11.90 -3.33 -4.76
N VAL A 44 -13.13 -3.25 -4.26
CA VAL A 44 -14.05 -2.13 -4.59
C VAL A 44 -13.48 -0.79 -4.13
N LYS A 45 -12.98 -0.71 -2.90
CA LYS A 45 -12.37 0.51 -2.34
C LYS A 45 -11.17 0.96 -3.14
N ASN A 46 -10.31 0.02 -3.54
CA ASN A 46 -9.13 0.36 -4.33
C ASN A 46 -9.51 0.86 -5.71
N LEU A 47 -10.40 0.16 -6.41
CA LEU A 47 -10.83 0.53 -7.76
C LEU A 47 -11.61 1.85 -7.78
N ALA A 48 -12.46 2.11 -6.79
CA ALA A 48 -13.19 3.36 -6.69
C ALA A 48 -12.25 4.57 -6.63
N GLN A 49 -11.08 4.43 -5.97
CA GLN A 49 -10.07 5.49 -5.94
C GLN A 49 -9.21 5.51 -7.19
N VAL A 50 -8.73 4.35 -7.66
CA VAL A 50 -7.83 4.24 -8.82
C VAL A 50 -8.52 4.73 -10.09
N LEU A 51 -9.82 4.44 -10.25
CA LEU A 51 -10.58 4.74 -11.47
C LEU A 51 -11.44 6.01 -11.34
N ARG A 52 -11.29 6.78 -10.26
CA ARG A 52 -12.04 8.02 -10.05
C ARG A 52 -11.76 9.01 -11.19
N GLY A 53 -12.82 9.47 -11.86
CA GLY A 53 -12.71 10.42 -12.98
C GLY A 53 -12.11 9.83 -14.25
N GLN A 54 -11.90 8.51 -14.32
CA GLN A 54 -11.45 7.83 -15.52
C GLN A 54 -12.63 7.23 -16.30
N PRO A 55 -12.46 6.96 -17.61
CA PRO A 55 -13.48 6.29 -18.39
C PRO A 55 -13.89 4.96 -17.76
N ALA A 56 -15.19 4.69 -17.80
CA ALA A 56 -15.77 3.38 -17.51
C ALA A 56 -15.29 2.33 -18.54
N GLN A 57 -15.81 1.10 -18.47
CA GLN A 57 -15.56 0.02 -19.45
C GLN A 57 -14.15 -0.58 -19.42
N ARG A 58 -13.47 -0.51 -18.28
CA ARG A 58 -12.25 -1.29 -18.05
C ARG A 58 -12.58 -2.74 -17.70
N LEU A 59 -11.73 -3.66 -18.14
CA LEU A 59 -11.74 -5.05 -17.69
C LEU A 59 -11.01 -5.17 -16.35
N ILE A 60 -11.72 -5.62 -15.33
CA ILE A 60 -11.16 -5.92 -14.01
C ILE A 60 -10.92 -7.43 -13.92
N CYS A 61 -9.68 -7.82 -13.67
CA CYS A 61 -9.30 -9.22 -13.48
C CYS A 61 -9.02 -9.51 -12.01
N THR A 62 -9.63 -10.57 -11.47
CA THR A 62 -9.38 -10.98 -10.08
C THR A 62 -9.17 -12.48 -9.93
N ASP A 63 -8.40 -12.88 -8.92
CA ASP A 63 -8.22 -14.30 -8.56
C ASP A 63 -9.46 -14.84 -7.82
N ASN A 64 -9.53 -16.16 -7.67
CA ASN A 64 -10.58 -16.91 -6.99
C ASN A 64 -10.81 -16.54 -5.52
N PHE A 65 -9.80 -15.96 -4.88
CA PHE A 65 -9.92 -15.44 -3.53
C PHE A 65 -10.88 -14.24 -3.46
N TYR A 66 -10.85 -13.38 -4.48
CA TYR A 66 -11.69 -12.18 -4.58
C TYR A 66 -13.00 -12.46 -5.31
N THR A 67 -12.96 -13.23 -6.38
CA THR A 67 -14.10 -13.44 -7.28
C THR A 67 -15.35 -13.96 -6.55
N SER A 68 -16.46 -13.24 -6.73
CA SER A 68 -17.80 -13.59 -6.26
C SER A 68 -18.87 -12.92 -7.12
N ILE A 69 -20.11 -13.44 -7.07
CA ILE A 69 -21.26 -12.84 -7.77
C ILE A 69 -21.54 -11.41 -7.25
N PRO A 70 -21.59 -11.14 -5.92
CA PRO A 70 -21.77 -9.77 -5.42
C PRO A 70 -20.67 -8.81 -5.86
N LEU A 71 -19.40 -9.26 -5.90
CA LEU A 71 -18.30 -8.43 -6.41
C LEU A 71 -18.51 -8.09 -7.88
N SER A 72 -18.83 -9.09 -8.71
CA SER A 72 -19.06 -8.91 -10.14
C SER A 72 -20.23 -7.96 -10.40
N HIS A 73 -21.30 -8.06 -9.61
CA HIS A 73 -22.44 -7.14 -9.64
C HIS A 73 -22.01 -5.72 -9.30
N LYS A 74 -21.23 -5.54 -8.24
CA LYS A 74 -20.77 -4.21 -7.83
C LYS A 74 -19.88 -3.57 -8.89
N LEU A 75 -18.98 -4.33 -9.50
CA LEU A 75 -18.10 -3.83 -10.58
C LEU A 75 -18.89 -3.46 -11.83
N LEU A 76 -19.89 -4.26 -12.19
CA LEU A 76 -20.80 -3.95 -13.27
C LEU A 76 -21.59 -2.67 -13.00
N SER A 77 -22.10 -2.47 -11.77
CA SER A 77 -22.78 -1.22 -11.40
C SER A 77 -21.87 0.01 -11.41
N MET A 78 -20.54 -0.20 -11.31
CA MET A 78 -19.52 0.85 -11.48
C MET A 78 -19.18 1.08 -12.96
N GLY A 79 -19.83 0.37 -13.89
CA GLY A 79 -19.59 0.47 -15.32
C GLY A 79 -18.36 -0.29 -15.81
N HIS A 80 -17.86 -1.28 -15.05
CA HIS A 80 -16.66 -2.05 -15.42
C HIS A 80 -16.99 -3.51 -15.70
N SER A 81 -16.38 -4.08 -16.74
CA SER A 81 -16.43 -5.52 -17.00
C SER A 81 -15.55 -6.24 -15.99
N HIS A 82 -15.90 -7.47 -15.63
CA HIS A 82 -15.14 -8.27 -14.68
C HIS A 82 -14.91 -9.67 -15.23
N VAL A 83 -13.74 -10.23 -14.98
CA VAL A 83 -13.45 -11.65 -15.19
C VAL A 83 -12.57 -12.17 -14.07
N GLY A 84 -12.93 -13.33 -13.53
CA GLY A 84 -12.12 -13.96 -12.50
C GLY A 84 -12.35 -15.45 -12.44
N THR A 85 -11.35 -16.18 -11.95
CA THR A 85 -11.57 -17.59 -11.62
C THR A 85 -12.46 -17.68 -10.39
N ILE A 86 -13.35 -18.66 -10.30
CA ILE A 86 -14.27 -18.79 -9.16
C ILE A 86 -14.20 -20.18 -8.53
N ARG A 87 -14.33 -20.23 -7.21
CA ARG A 87 -14.39 -21.51 -6.49
C ARG A 87 -15.79 -22.10 -6.55
N LYS A 88 -15.88 -23.43 -6.68
CA LYS A 88 -17.16 -24.15 -6.82
C LYS A 88 -18.10 -24.02 -5.62
N ASP A 89 -17.54 -23.73 -4.44
CA ASP A 89 -18.22 -23.58 -3.16
C ASP A 89 -18.75 -22.14 -2.94
N ARG A 90 -18.54 -21.23 -3.91
CA ARG A 90 -19.11 -19.89 -3.83
C ARG A 90 -20.62 -19.94 -4.01
N LYS A 91 -21.33 -19.24 -3.12
CA LYS A 91 -22.79 -19.08 -3.17
C LYS A 91 -23.22 -18.54 -4.54
N GLY A 92 -24.21 -19.20 -5.14
CA GLY A 92 -24.80 -18.84 -6.43
C GLY A 92 -24.05 -19.36 -7.67
N TRP A 93 -22.95 -20.12 -7.49
CA TRP A 93 -22.26 -20.74 -8.62
C TRP A 93 -23.16 -21.76 -9.36
N CYS A 94 -23.11 -21.76 -10.70
CA CYS A 94 -23.89 -22.67 -11.53
C CYS A 94 -23.25 -24.06 -11.58
N THR A 95 -23.82 -25.03 -10.86
CA THR A 95 -23.28 -26.40 -10.79
C THR A 95 -23.56 -27.22 -12.06
N GLY A 96 -24.53 -26.82 -12.89
CA GLY A 96 -24.89 -27.54 -14.12
C GLY A 96 -23.80 -27.57 -15.20
N ILE A 97 -22.83 -26.67 -15.13
CA ILE A 97 -21.70 -26.59 -16.07
C ILE A 97 -20.42 -27.28 -15.55
N GLU A 98 -20.52 -28.02 -14.45
CA GLU A 98 -19.39 -28.75 -13.89
C GLU A 98 -19.04 -29.98 -14.71
N PHE A 99 -17.75 -30.26 -14.83
CA PHE A 99 -17.28 -31.56 -15.31
C PHE A 99 -17.26 -32.55 -14.14
N SER A 100 -17.76 -33.76 -14.36
CA SER A 100 -17.72 -34.83 -13.35
C SER A 100 -16.28 -35.31 -13.08
N GLN A 101 -15.39 -35.18 -14.06
CA GLN A 101 -14.01 -35.63 -13.96
C GLN A 101 -13.12 -34.61 -13.23
N LYS A 102 -12.28 -35.10 -12.31
CA LYS A 102 -11.29 -34.27 -11.59
C LYS A 102 -10.11 -33.83 -12.48
N ARG A 103 -9.81 -34.60 -13.53
CA ARG A 103 -8.74 -34.35 -14.51
C ARG A 103 -9.26 -34.64 -15.91
N ARG A 104 -8.66 -34.02 -16.92
CA ARG A 104 -9.02 -34.24 -18.32
C ARG A 104 -8.69 -35.68 -18.76
N PRO A 105 -9.67 -36.45 -19.27
CA PRO A 105 -9.41 -37.75 -19.90
C PRO A 105 -8.60 -37.60 -21.20
N LYS A 106 -7.77 -38.59 -21.56
CA LYS A 106 -6.98 -38.56 -22.81
C LYS A 106 -7.85 -38.42 -24.06
N ARG A 107 -9.04 -39.03 -24.06
CA ARG A 107 -10.03 -38.98 -25.15
C ARG A 107 -10.78 -37.65 -25.31
N MET A 108 -10.58 -36.71 -24.37
CA MET A 108 -11.27 -35.42 -24.40
C MET A 108 -10.33 -34.37 -24.96
N ASP A 109 -10.80 -33.64 -25.96
CA ASP A 109 -10.06 -32.56 -26.59
C ASP A 109 -9.69 -31.48 -25.57
N THR A 110 -8.43 -31.04 -25.65
CA THR A 110 -7.93 -29.95 -24.81
C THR A 110 -8.69 -28.67 -25.13
N GLY A 111 -9.15 -27.97 -24.10
CA GLY A 111 -9.90 -26.73 -24.27
C GLY A 111 -11.40 -26.91 -24.42
N THR A 112 -11.93 -28.13 -24.25
CA THR A 112 -13.38 -28.37 -24.10
C THR A 112 -13.95 -27.46 -23.00
N TYR A 113 -15.08 -26.78 -23.25
CA TYR A 113 -15.71 -25.91 -22.26
C TYR A 113 -17.24 -26.04 -22.21
N ARG A 114 -17.81 -25.64 -21.08
CA ARG A 114 -19.25 -25.48 -20.85
C ARG A 114 -19.53 -24.04 -20.44
N VAL A 115 -20.58 -23.44 -21.00
CA VAL A 115 -20.98 -22.06 -20.71
C VAL A 115 -22.43 -22.05 -20.24
N ALA A 116 -22.71 -21.25 -19.23
CA ALA A 116 -24.07 -20.90 -18.83
C ALA A 116 -24.20 -19.38 -18.81
N LEU A 117 -25.33 -18.91 -19.32
CA LEU A 117 -25.76 -17.51 -19.22
C LEU A 117 -26.85 -17.42 -18.18
N TRP A 118 -26.86 -16.35 -17.40
CA TRP A 118 -27.97 -16.09 -16.48
C TRP A 118 -29.15 -15.55 -17.29
N LYS A 119 -30.28 -16.27 -17.27
CA LYS A 119 -31.48 -15.97 -18.05
C LYS A 119 -31.96 -14.52 -17.91
N ASP A 120 -32.07 -14.02 -16.68
CA ASP A 120 -32.59 -12.68 -16.41
C ASP A 120 -31.50 -11.59 -16.47
N HIS A 121 -30.23 -12.00 -16.50
CA HIS A 121 -29.07 -11.14 -16.42
C HIS A 121 -27.99 -11.62 -17.41
N PRO A 122 -28.23 -11.52 -18.73
CA PRO A 122 -27.40 -12.12 -19.77
C PRO A 122 -25.97 -11.55 -19.80
N GLU A 123 -25.73 -10.42 -19.14
CA GLU A 123 -24.40 -9.88 -18.92
C GLU A 123 -23.50 -10.77 -18.06
N TYR A 124 -24.06 -11.71 -17.29
CA TYR A 124 -23.33 -12.69 -16.50
C TYR A 124 -23.07 -13.97 -17.27
N VAL A 125 -21.80 -14.36 -17.30
CA VAL A 125 -21.33 -15.59 -17.93
C VAL A 125 -20.63 -16.44 -16.88
N ALA A 126 -21.11 -17.66 -16.72
CA ALA A 126 -20.41 -18.72 -15.99
C ALA A 126 -19.78 -19.67 -17.00
N LEU A 127 -18.52 -20.04 -16.78
CA LEU A 127 -17.78 -20.87 -17.71
C LEU A 127 -16.88 -21.87 -17.00
N THR A 128 -16.93 -23.13 -17.43
CA THR A 128 -15.96 -24.14 -17.00
C THR A 128 -15.15 -24.58 -18.20
N TRP A 129 -13.83 -24.34 -18.16
CA TRP A 129 -12.88 -24.70 -19.22
C TRP A 129 -11.99 -25.86 -18.76
N MET A 130 -11.87 -26.90 -19.58
CA MET A 130 -11.08 -28.08 -19.29
C MET A 130 -9.65 -27.95 -19.80
N ASP A 131 -8.73 -27.63 -18.90
CA ASP A 131 -7.28 -27.77 -19.10
C ASP A 131 -6.82 -29.15 -18.58
N ASN A 132 -5.80 -29.24 -17.72
CA ASN A 132 -5.46 -30.47 -17.00
C ASN A 132 -6.51 -30.82 -15.95
N LYS A 133 -7.17 -29.78 -15.41
CA LYS A 133 -8.25 -29.80 -14.43
C LYS A 133 -9.31 -28.77 -14.85
N PRO A 134 -10.57 -28.93 -14.44
CA PRO A 134 -11.60 -27.94 -14.73
C PRO A 134 -11.30 -26.62 -14.02
N VAL A 135 -11.14 -25.57 -14.81
CA VAL A 135 -11.00 -24.18 -14.36
C VAL A 135 -12.35 -23.48 -14.54
N ARG A 136 -12.81 -22.79 -13.50
CA ARG A 136 -14.10 -22.12 -13.47
C ARG A 136 -13.90 -20.63 -13.53
N PHE A 137 -14.69 -19.96 -14.35
CA PHE A 137 -14.67 -18.53 -14.55
C PHE A 137 -16.06 -17.96 -14.30
N LEU A 138 -16.07 -16.80 -13.65
CA LEU A 138 -17.21 -15.91 -13.60
C LEU A 138 -16.81 -14.62 -14.32
N ALA A 139 -17.64 -14.17 -15.26
CA ALA A 139 -17.42 -12.94 -15.99
C ALA A 139 -18.69 -12.10 -16.11
N THR A 140 -18.53 -10.78 -16.16
CA THR A 140 -19.58 -9.82 -16.51
C THR A 140 -19.11 -8.91 -17.64
N GLY A 141 -19.96 -8.69 -18.63
CA GLY A 141 -19.64 -7.80 -19.76
C GLY A 141 -18.43 -8.26 -20.58
N CYS A 142 -18.21 -9.57 -20.70
CA CYS A 142 -17.09 -10.17 -21.43
C CYS A 142 -17.58 -11.06 -22.59
N PRO A 143 -16.95 -11.00 -23.78
CA PRO A 143 -17.35 -11.80 -24.93
C PRO A 143 -16.99 -13.29 -24.78
N THR A 144 -17.84 -14.16 -25.31
CA THR A 144 -17.68 -15.63 -25.32
C THR A 144 -17.30 -16.19 -26.70
N ARG A 145 -16.93 -15.33 -27.66
CA ARG A 145 -16.55 -15.74 -29.01
C ARG A 145 -15.41 -16.77 -28.97
N PRO A 146 -15.46 -17.84 -29.78
CA PRO A 146 -14.36 -18.79 -29.88
C PRO A 146 -13.06 -18.10 -30.31
N THR A 147 -11.98 -18.42 -29.62
CA THR A 147 -10.62 -17.96 -29.91
C THR A 147 -9.63 -19.06 -29.52
N ARG A 148 -8.35 -18.73 -29.46
CA ARG A 148 -7.28 -19.63 -29.07
C ARG A 148 -6.35 -18.95 -28.09
N VAL A 149 -5.72 -19.74 -27.23
CA VAL A 149 -4.66 -19.29 -26.32
C VAL A 149 -3.43 -20.16 -26.49
N SER A 150 -2.26 -19.53 -26.49
CA SER A 150 -0.97 -20.22 -26.50
C SER A 150 -0.68 -20.79 -25.12
N ARG A 151 -0.27 -22.06 -25.07
CA ARG A 151 0.03 -22.78 -23.85
C ARG A 151 1.43 -23.37 -23.97
N ARG A 152 2.25 -23.12 -22.95
CA ARG A 152 3.57 -23.74 -22.86
C ARG A 152 3.44 -25.10 -22.18
N GLU A 153 3.86 -26.14 -22.87
CA GLU A 153 3.90 -27.52 -22.37
C GLU A 153 5.12 -27.75 -21.49
N ARG A 154 5.15 -28.89 -20.80
CA ARG A 154 6.24 -29.24 -19.87
C ARG A 154 7.59 -29.43 -20.57
N ASP A 155 7.57 -29.86 -21.82
CA ASP A 155 8.75 -30.00 -22.67
C ASP A 155 9.25 -28.67 -23.25
N GLY A 156 8.55 -27.57 -22.95
CA GLY A 156 8.86 -26.24 -23.45
C GLY A 156 8.23 -25.90 -24.80
N SER A 157 7.56 -26.86 -25.45
CA SER A 157 6.81 -26.62 -26.69
C SER A 157 5.60 -25.72 -26.44
N VAL A 158 5.11 -25.06 -27.49
CA VAL A 158 3.94 -24.19 -27.42
C VAL A 158 2.79 -24.83 -28.19
N SER A 159 1.74 -25.22 -27.48
CA SER A 159 0.50 -25.72 -28.05
C SER A 159 -0.55 -24.60 -28.13
N VAL A 160 -1.48 -24.72 -29.09
CA VAL A 160 -2.54 -23.73 -29.28
C VAL A 160 -3.88 -24.37 -28.96
N VAL A 161 -4.49 -23.93 -27.86
CA VAL A 161 -5.70 -24.53 -27.30
C VAL A 161 -6.93 -23.65 -27.59
N PRO A 162 -8.05 -24.22 -28.08
CA PRO A 162 -9.28 -23.46 -28.25
C PRO A 162 -9.82 -22.99 -26.89
N CYS A 163 -10.24 -21.73 -26.84
CA CYS A 163 -10.87 -21.16 -25.66
C CYS A 163 -11.81 -20.01 -26.04
N PRO A 164 -12.81 -19.70 -25.23
CA PRO A 164 -13.60 -18.49 -25.40
C PRO A 164 -12.80 -17.23 -25.05
N GLN A 165 -13.16 -16.10 -25.67
CA GLN A 165 -12.42 -14.84 -25.57
C GLN A 165 -12.22 -14.35 -24.13
N LEU A 166 -13.18 -14.57 -23.23
CA LEU A 166 -13.02 -14.25 -21.80
C LEU A 166 -11.84 -14.99 -21.13
N VAL A 167 -11.54 -16.23 -21.55
CA VAL A 167 -10.42 -17.01 -21.00
C VAL A 167 -9.10 -16.41 -21.45
N ARG A 168 -9.02 -16.01 -22.73
CA ARG A 168 -7.85 -15.31 -23.27
C ARG A 168 -7.63 -13.98 -22.54
N GLY A 169 -8.68 -13.16 -22.41
CA GLY A 169 -8.59 -11.88 -21.69
C GLY A 169 -8.16 -12.04 -20.23
N TYR A 170 -8.62 -13.09 -19.55
CA TYR A 170 -8.13 -13.41 -18.20
C TYR A 170 -6.64 -13.77 -18.19
N HIS A 171 -6.17 -14.65 -19.07
CA HIS A 171 -4.75 -15.02 -19.13
C HIS A 171 -3.83 -13.84 -19.47
N GLU A 172 -4.28 -12.94 -20.35
CA GLU A 172 -3.53 -11.73 -20.71
C GLU A 172 -3.40 -10.76 -19.53
N ALA A 173 -4.43 -10.65 -18.69
CA ALA A 173 -4.48 -9.62 -17.65
C ALA A 173 -4.16 -10.09 -16.21
N MET A 174 -4.29 -11.39 -15.89
CA MET A 174 -4.11 -11.90 -14.51
C MET A 174 -2.69 -11.70 -13.95
N GLY A 175 -1.68 -11.54 -14.80
CA GLY A 175 -0.27 -11.51 -14.41
C GLY A 175 0.21 -10.20 -13.80
N GLY A 176 -0.54 -9.10 -13.85
CA GLY A 176 -0.04 -7.78 -13.45
C GLY A 176 0.47 -7.71 -12.00
N VAL A 177 -0.25 -8.33 -11.05
CA VAL A 177 0.16 -8.39 -9.64
C VAL A 177 1.35 -9.33 -9.45
N ASP A 178 1.33 -10.50 -10.08
CA ASP A 178 2.39 -11.50 -9.97
C ASP A 178 3.71 -10.98 -10.54
N VAL A 179 3.68 -10.27 -11.67
CA VAL A 179 4.86 -9.63 -12.27
C VAL A 179 5.42 -8.55 -11.34
N HIS A 180 4.55 -7.75 -10.73
CA HIS A 180 4.96 -6.74 -9.77
C HIS A 180 5.64 -7.39 -8.54
N ASP A 181 5.02 -8.40 -7.96
CA ASP A 181 5.56 -9.12 -6.80
C ASP A 181 6.84 -9.87 -7.14
N GLN A 182 6.96 -10.43 -8.34
CA GLN A 182 8.20 -11.04 -8.83
C GLN A 182 9.34 -10.02 -8.90
N LEU A 183 9.11 -8.84 -9.51
CA LEU A 183 10.12 -7.77 -9.56
C LEU A 183 10.52 -7.32 -8.15
N ARG A 184 9.54 -7.22 -7.25
CA ARG A 184 9.74 -6.82 -5.86
C ARG A 184 10.52 -7.86 -5.05
N LEU A 185 10.18 -9.14 -5.17
CA LEU A 185 10.74 -10.24 -4.36
C LEU A 185 12.03 -10.84 -4.95
N GLN A 186 12.57 -10.29 -6.04
CA GLN A 186 13.89 -10.63 -6.58
C GLN A 186 15.00 -10.44 -5.54
N ARG A 187 16.25 -10.80 -5.91
CA ARG A 187 17.45 -10.72 -5.04
C ARG A 187 17.72 -9.31 -4.45
N TYR A 188 16.98 -8.29 -4.86
CA TYR A 188 17.18 -6.90 -4.50
C TYR A 188 16.17 -6.35 -3.47
N SER A 189 15.28 -7.18 -2.92
CA SER A 189 14.33 -6.73 -1.88
C SER A 189 15.04 -6.33 -0.58
N ILE A 190 14.88 -5.08 -0.17
CA ILE A 190 15.39 -4.55 1.10
C ILE A 190 14.65 -5.20 2.27
N GLN A 191 13.33 -5.40 2.14
CA GLN A 191 12.53 -6.06 3.17
C GLN A 191 13.03 -7.48 3.47
N ARG A 192 13.48 -8.22 2.45
CA ARG A 192 14.02 -9.58 2.62
C ARG A 192 15.46 -9.60 3.09
N ALA A 193 16.24 -8.57 2.79
CA ALA A 193 17.64 -8.48 3.18
C ALA A 193 17.82 -8.18 4.68
N ILE A 194 16.87 -7.46 5.31
CA ILE A 194 17.01 -7.00 6.68
C ILE A 194 15.90 -7.57 7.58
N ARG A 195 16.30 -8.24 8.67
CA ARG A 195 15.36 -8.73 9.67
C ARG A 195 15.10 -7.67 10.74
N MET A 196 13.85 -7.22 10.85
CA MET A 196 13.43 -6.24 11.85
C MET A 196 12.62 -6.89 12.97
N ARG A 197 12.90 -6.56 14.24
CA ARG A 197 12.10 -7.01 15.39
C ARG A 197 10.70 -6.38 15.44
N LYS A 198 10.57 -5.14 14.97
CA LYS A 198 9.31 -4.40 14.95
C LYS A 198 8.65 -4.50 13.56
N TYR A 199 7.44 -5.05 13.49
CA TYR A 199 6.77 -5.39 12.22
C TYR A 199 6.55 -4.18 11.30
N TYR A 200 6.22 -3.01 11.86
CA TYR A 200 5.97 -1.80 11.05
C TYR A 200 7.20 -1.32 10.28
N LYS A 201 8.42 -1.59 10.79
CA LYS A 201 9.66 -1.29 10.05
C LYS A 201 9.77 -2.19 8.81
N ALA A 202 9.40 -3.46 8.93
CA ALA A 202 9.36 -4.38 7.79
C ALA A 202 8.27 -3.98 6.78
N ILE A 203 7.13 -3.45 7.24
CA ILE A 203 6.10 -2.88 6.36
C ILE A 203 6.67 -1.69 5.58
N PHE A 204 7.33 -0.75 6.26
CA PHE A 204 7.95 0.40 5.62
C PHE A 204 8.96 0.00 4.53
N LEU A 205 9.90 -0.91 4.85
CA LEU A 205 10.83 -1.43 3.84
C LEU A 205 10.11 -2.10 2.67
N GLY A 206 9.01 -2.80 2.93
CA GLY A 206 8.19 -3.40 1.89
C GLY A 206 7.50 -2.38 0.98
N LEU A 207 7.16 -1.20 1.49
CA LEU A 207 6.63 -0.07 0.71
C LEU A 207 7.73 0.62 -0.11
N VAL A 208 8.95 0.72 0.42
CA VAL A 208 10.12 1.21 -0.34
C VAL A 208 10.42 0.28 -1.52
N ASP A 209 10.44 -1.04 -1.30
CA ASP A 209 10.60 -2.02 -2.38
C ASP A 209 9.54 -1.84 -3.48
N LEU A 210 8.28 -1.61 -3.09
CA LEU A 210 7.17 -1.37 -4.03
C LEU A 210 7.35 -0.06 -4.82
N ALA A 211 7.78 1.01 -4.15
CA ALA A 211 8.05 2.30 -4.78
C ALA A 211 9.19 2.18 -5.80
N MET A 212 10.26 1.45 -5.48
CA MET A 212 11.39 1.21 -6.39
C MET A 212 10.95 0.43 -7.65
N VAL A 213 10.09 -0.58 -7.50
CA VAL A 213 9.52 -1.31 -8.64
C VAL A 213 8.64 -0.40 -9.49
N ASN A 214 7.79 0.42 -8.88
CA ASN A 214 6.98 1.41 -9.61
C ASN A 214 7.87 2.42 -10.36
N ALA A 215 8.94 2.93 -9.74
CA ALA A 215 9.90 3.82 -10.37
C ALA A 215 10.57 3.16 -11.58
N PHE A 216 10.98 1.90 -11.46
CA PHE A 216 11.52 1.13 -12.58
C PHE A 216 10.51 0.98 -13.72
N ILE A 217 9.25 0.68 -13.41
CA ILE A 217 8.19 0.55 -14.43
C ILE A 217 7.99 1.89 -15.16
N VAL A 218 7.93 3.01 -14.45
CA VAL A 218 7.81 4.35 -15.05
C VAL A 218 9.04 4.66 -15.91
N HIS A 219 10.25 4.35 -15.44
CA HIS A 219 11.48 4.54 -16.19
C HIS A 219 11.47 3.73 -17.50
N LYS A 220 11.03 2.47 -17.47
CA LYS A 220 10.86 1.64 -18.69
C LYS A 220 9.91 2.30 -19.70
N ILE A 221 8.77 2.81 -19.23
CA ILE A 221 7.78 3.48 -20.09
C ILE A 221 8.39 4.73 -20.71
N ALA A 222 9.10 5.55 -19.93
CA ALA A 222 9.76 6.76 -20.40
C ALA A 222 10.86 6.48 -21.41
N MET A 223 11.71 5.46 -21.18
CA MET A 223 12.77 5.07 -22.12
C MET A 223 12.20 4.59 -23.45
N ARG A 224 11.15 3.74 -23.41
CA ARG A 224 10.45 3.29 -24.63
C ARG A 224 9.85 4.45 -25.42
N ARG A 225 9.18 5.39 -24.74
CA ARG A 225 8.64 6.60 -25.39
C ARG A 225 9.70 7.45 -26.06
N ARG A 226 10.93 7.45 -25.54
CA ARG A 226 12.08 8.17 -26.09
C ARG A 226 12.88 7.35 -27.12
N GLY A 227 12.45 6.14 -27.46
CA GLY A 227 13.19 5.24 -28.35
C GLY A 227 14.55 4.76 -27.81
N LYS A 228 14.77 4.86 -26.49
CA LYS A 228 16.04 4.49 -25.85
C LYS A 228 16.03 3.03 -25.37
N PRO A 229 17.20 2.36 -25.33
CA PRO A 229 17.29 1.02 -24.77
C PRO A 229 16.90 1.02 -23.30
N VAL A 230 16.09 0.03 -22.92
CA VAL A 230 15.61 -0.11 -21.54
C VAL A 230 16.68 -0.84 -20.72
N PRO A 231 17.18 -0.26 -19.61
CA PRO A 231 18.14 -0.94 -18.76
C PRO A 231 17.51 -2.16 -18.07
N THR A 232 18.35 -3.13 -17.70
CA THR A 232 17.91 -4.23 -16.84
C THR A 232 17.52 -3.71 -15.45
N HIS A 233 16.67 -4.46 -14.73
CA HIS A 233 16.26 -4.08 -13.37
C HIS A 233 17.48 -3.85 -12.45
N ALA A 234 18.49 -4.73 -12.53
CA ALA A 234 19.73 -4.60 -11.77
C ALA A 234 20.56 -3.37 -12.15
N ALA A 235 20.62 -3.00 -13.44
CA ALA A 235 21.31 -1.79 -13.88
C ALA A 235 20.61 -0.53 -13.38
N PHE A 236 19.28 -0.49 -13.46
CA PHE A 236 18.48 0.61 -12.91
C PHE A 236 18.70 0.77 -11.40
N LEU A 237 18.65 -0.33 -10.64
CA LEU A 237 18.85 -0.27 -9.18
C LEU A 237 20.25 0.19 -8.79
N ARG A 238 21.29 -0.22 -9.52
CA ARG A 238 22.66 0.28 -9.27
C ARG A 238 22.76 1.79 -9.49
N ALA A 239 22.20 2.30 -10.59
CA ALA A 239 22.17 3.74 -10.85
C ALA A 239 21.41 4.49 -9.75
N LEU A 240 20.21 4.01 -9.39
CA LEU A 240 19.42 4.59 -8.31
C LEU A 240 20.18 4.62 -6.98
N HIS A 241 20.91 3.55 -6.63
CA HIS A 241 21.71 3.51 -5.41
C HIS A 241 22.85 4.54 -5.43
N THR A 242 23.57 4.66 -6.55
CA THR A 242 24.62 5.66 -6.71
C THR A 242 24.04 7.08 -6.58
N ASP A 243 22.92 7.36 -7.23
CA ASP A 243 22.26 8.67 -7.18
C ASP A 243 21.79 9.03 -5.76
N LEU A 244 21.28 8.05 -5.00
CA LEU A 244 20.84 8.25 -3.61
C LEU A 244 21.99 8.47 -2.64
N ILE A 245 23.13 7.82 -2.85
CA ILE A 245 24.34 8.01 -2.01
C ILE A 245 24.97 9.38 -2.25
N ASN A 246 24.91 9.87 -3.49
CA ASN A 246 25.49 11.15 -3.88
C ASN A 246 24.60 12.36 -3.53
N GLN A 247 23.44 12.15 -2.89
CA GLN A 247 22.59 13.25 -2.45
C GLN A 247 23.27 14.07 -1.35
N THR A 248 23.23 15.38 -1.49
CA THR A 248 23.78 16.36 -0.55
C THR A 248 22.67 17.08 0.21
N SER A 249 23.01 17.83 1.26
CA SER A 249 22.04 18.67 1.98
C SER A 249 21.34 19.71 1.09
N GLU A 250 21.98 20.13 0.00
CA GLU A 250 21.43 21.09 -0.96
C GLU A 250 20.31 20.47 -1.79
N ASP A 251 20.43 19.20 -2.16
CA ASP A 251 19.41 18.46 -2.90
C ASP A 251 18.10 18.32 -2.10
N PHE A 252 18.21 18.22 -0.77
CA PHE A 252 17.05 18.20 0.14
C PHE A 252 16.47 19.59 0.41
N ALA A 253 17.22 20.66 0.19
CA ALA A 253 16.76 22.03 0.38
C ALA A 253 16.04 22.59 -0.87
N GLY A 254 16.34 22.05 -2.06
CA GLY A 254 15.91 22.60 -3.35
C GLY A 254 14.57 22.11 -3.92
N ARG A 255 13.92 21.10 -3.31
CA ARG A 255 12.66 20.54 -3.82
C ARG A 255 11.63 20.36 -2.71
N ASP A 256 10.77 21.36 -2.55
CA ASP A 256 9.55 21.26 -1.72
C ASP A 256 8.43 20.49 -2.47
N ASP A 257 8.76 19.75 -3.54
CA ASP A 257 7.88 18.89 -4.36
C ASP A 257 7.14 17.83 -3.53
N MET A 258 7.62 17.54 -2.32
CA MET A 258 6.93 16.67 -1.37
C MET A 258 5.59 17.27 -0.92
N ALA A 259 5.45 18.60 -0.89
CA ALA A 259 4.19 19.27 -0.58
C ALA A 259 3.12 19.00 -1.66
N ASP A 260 3.53 18.86 -2.92
CA ASP A 260 2.65 18.61 -4.07
C ASP A 260 2.21 17.14 -4.18
N LEU A 261 2.99 16.19 -3.64
CA LEU A 261 2.67 14.76 -3.63
C LEU A 261 1.74 14.34 -2.48
N VAL A 262 1.59 15.16 -1.44
CA VAL A 262 0.57 14.93 -0.41
C VAL A 262 -0.77 15.42 -0.97
N ALA A 263 -1.59 14.47 -1.44
CA ALA A 263 -2.98 14.74 -1.81
C ALA A 263 -3.68 15.49 -0.67
N GLU A 264 -3.90 16.79 -0.90
CA GLU A 264 -4.24 17.82 0.08
C GLU A 264 -3.29 17.88 1.29
N PRO A 265 -2.59 19.01 1.50
CA PRO A 265 -2.04 19.31 2.81
C PRO A 265 -3.18 19.12 3.82
N LEU A 266 -2.99 18.22 4.81
CA LEU A 266 -3.95 18.05 5.90
C LEU A 266 -4.40 19.45 6.32
N PRO A 267 -5.71 19.78 6.28
CA PRO A 267 -6.16 21.15 6.49
C PRO A 267 -5.48 21.66 7.75
N ARG A 268 -4.66 22.70 7.57
CA ARG A 268 -3.98 23.39 8.67
C ARG A 268 -5.04 24.21 9.38
N VAL A 269 -5.96 23.52 10.05
CA VAL A 269 -6.88 24.17 10.99
C VAL A 269 -5.99 24.86 12.02
N PRO A 270 -6.16 26.17 12.26
CA PRO A 270 -5.51 26.84 13.38
C PRO A 270 -5.86 26.08 14.66
N ARG A 271 -4.93 25.27 15.14
CA ARG A 271 -5.13 24.48 16.35
C ARG A 271 -4.68 25.33 17.51
N ALA A 272 -5.60 26.06 18.12
CA ALA A 272 -5.35 26.68 19.40
C ALA A 272 -5.07 25.58 20.44
N LEU A 273 -3.96 25.72 21.16
CA LEU A 273 -3.69 24.86 22.31
C LEU A 273 -4.54 25.33 23.48
N GLU A 274 -5.23 24.39 24.11
CA GLU A 274 -6.01 24.63 25.31
C GLU A 274 -5.16 24.34 26.54
N LYS A 275 -5.36 25.08 27.61
CA LYS A 275 -4.69 24.83 28.89
C LYS A 275 -5.57 23.89 29.70
N THR A 276 -4.98 22.87 30.30
CA THR A 276 -5.73 21.94 31.16
C THR A 276 -6.26 22.66 32.40
N ASP A 277 -7.46 22.29 32.82
CA ASP A 277 -8.08 22.75 34.07
C ASP A 277 -7.78 21.80 35.24
N GLU A 278 -7.26 20.61 34.95
CA GLU A 278 -6.80 19.67 35.99
C GLU A 278 -5.72 20.31 36.86
N MET A 279 -5.92 20.24 38.17
CA MET A 279 -4.98 20.68 39.18
C MET A 279 -4.27 19.50 39.85
N ASN A 280 -3.05 19.75 40.32
CA ASN A 280 -2.28 18.90 41.19
C ASN A 280 -1.81 19.76 42.38
N GLY A 281 -2.60 19.76 43.44
CA GLY A 281 -2.49 20.74 44.53
C GLY A 281 -2.79 22.16 44.01
N ALA A 282 -1.97 23.13 44.37
CA ALA A 282 -2.13 24.53 43.95
C ALA A 282 -1.68 24.82 42.50
N LYS A 283 -1.04 23.85 41.82
CA LYS A 283 -0.52 24.02 40.46
C LYS A 283 -1.36 23.24 39.46
N ARG A 284 -1.49 23.77 38.23
CA ARG A 284 -2.10 22.99 37.14
C ARG A 284 -1.25 21.78 36.82
N ARG A 285 -1.90 20.65 36.52
CA ARG A 285 -1.24 19.41 36.16
C ARG A 285 -0.43 19.61 34.88
N GLN A 286 0.81 19.16 34.90
CA GLN A 286 1.72 19.23 33.75
C GLN A 286 2.02 17.84 33.24
N TRP A 287 2.23 17.73 31.94
CA TRP A 287 2.54 16.49 31.25
C TRP A 287 3.71 16.72 30.30
N LEU A 288 4.47 15.68 30.01
CA LEU A 288 5.55 15.76 29.04
C LEU A 288 5.00 16.07 27.64
N CYS A 289 5.57 17.09 26.99
CA CYS A 289 5.27 17.45 25.61
C CYS A 289 5.66 16.29 24.68
N LYS A 290 4.73 15.80 23.86
CA LYS A 290 5.02 14.65 22.98
C LYS A 290 6.04 14.93 21.90
N VAL A 291 6.16 16.19 21.46
CA VAL A 291 7.19 16.59 20.49
C VAL A 291 8.55 16.64 21.18
N CYS A 292 8.70 17.43 22.25
CA CYS A 292 9.96 17.54 22.97
C CYS A 292 10.45 16.18 23.51
N SER A 293 9.53 15.30 23.94
CA SER A 293 9.89 13.96 24.41
C SER A 293 10.46 13.06 23.33
N ALA A 294 10.08 13.27 22.07
CA ALA A 294 10.65 12.51 20.96
C ALA A 294 12.09 12.95 20.64
N TYR A 295 12.44 14.19 20.99
CA TYR A 295 13.76 14.78 20.75
C TYR A 295 14.64 14.86 22.00
N ALA A 296 14.13 14.47 23.17
CA ALA A 296 14.91 14.43 24.40
C ALA A 296 15.97 13.32 24.32
N GLY A 297 17.21 13.64 24.71
CA GLY A 297 18.29 12.67 24.82
C GLY A 297 17.99 11.60 25.87
N ALA A 298 18.67 10.45 25.77
CA ALA A 298 18.51 9.37 26.74
C ALA A 298 18.83 9.86 28.16
N GLY A 299 17.91 9.64 29.11
CA GLY A 299 18.05 10.09 30.50
C GLY A 299 17.68 11.56 30.75
N VAL A 300 17.37 12.34 29.72
CA VAL A 300 16.99 13.75 29.87
C VAL A 300 15.48 13.87 30.04
N ARG A 301 15.05 14.55 31.11
CA ARG A 301 13.63 14.85 31.33
C ARG A 301 13.16 15.87 30.29
N SER A 302 12.13 15.50 29.53
CA SER A 302 11.53 16.34 28.48
C SER A 302 10.74 17.51 29.08
N PHE A 303 10.47 18.52 28.24
CA PHE A 303 9.68 19.70 28.59
C PHE A 303 8.26 19.33 29.04
N GLU A 304 7.85 19.88 30.19
CA GLU A 304 6.52 19.70 30.76
C GLU A 304 5.61 20.87 30.42
N THR A 305 4.36 20.57 30.06
CA THR A 305 3.39 21.56 29.60
C THR A 305 2.02 21.28 30.21
N SER A 306 1.29 22.36 30.51
CA SER A 306 -0.13 22.32 30.86
C SER A 306 -1.03 22.46 29.64
N PHE A 307 -0.46 22.59 28.44
CA PHE A 307 -1.19 22.76 27.19
C PHE A 307 -1.40 21.43 26.47
N PHE A 308 -2.57 21.29 25.85
CA PHE A 308 -2.94 20.14 25.04
C PHE A 308 -3.76 20.59 23.83
N CYS A 309 -3.81 19.74 22.81
CA CYS A 309 -4.69 19.96 21.66
C CYS A 309 -5.95 19.09 21.81
N ALA A 310 -7.10 19.71 22.06
CA ALA A 310 -8.36 18.99 22.22
C ALA A 310 -8.73 18.18 20.98
N THR A 311 -8.55 18.75 19.78
CA THR A 311 -8.83 18.07 18.51
C THR A 311 -7.94 16.85 18.28
N CYS A 312 -6.62 16.98 18.49
CA CYS A 312 -5.71 15.83 18.39
C CYS A 312 -6.02 14.78 19.47
N SER A 313 -6.41 15.22 20.66
CA SER A 313 -6.74 14.32 21.77
C SER A 313 -7.98 13.48 21.46
N ARG A 314 -9.02 14.09 20.87
CA ARG A 314 -10.21 13.40 20.35
C ARG A 314 -9.84 12.41 19.23
N ALA A 315 -9.09 12.86 18.24
CA ALA A 315 -8.71 12.04 17.08
C ALA A 315 -7.85 10.81 17.46
N LYS A 316 -6.98 10.95 18.46
CA LYS A 316 -6.07 9.89 18.91
C LYS A 316 -6.62 9.08 20.09
N LYS A 317 -7.84 9.37 20.57
CA LYS A 317 -8.45 8.74 21.76
C LYS A 317 -7.48 8.73 22.96
N GLY A 318 -6.83 9.86 23.20
CA GLY A 318 -5.84 10.00 24.27
C GLY A 318 -5.23 11.40 24.31
N ARG A 319 -4.83 11.89 25.48
CA ARG A 319 -4.39 13.30 25.64
C ARG A 319 -3.10 13.57 24.87
N VAL A 320 -3.13 14.59 24.00
CA VAL A 320 -1.99 15.06 23.21
C VAL A 320 -1.49 16.39 23.77
N THR A 321 -0.47 16.32 24.61
CA THR A 321 0.19 17.45 25.28
C THR A 321 1.32 18.03 24.44
N LEU A 322 1.31 19.35 24.27
CA LEU A 322 2.21 20.10 23.39
C LEU A 322 2.70 21.38 24.10
N CYS A 323 3.94 21.78 23.89
CA CYS A 323 4.40 23.09 24.36
C CYS A 323 3.91 24.20 23.42
N LYS A 324 3.80 25.44 23.91
CA LYS A 324 3.37 26.60 23.09
C LYS A 324 4.24 26.84 21.86
N ILE A 325 5.53 26.49 21.95
CA ILE A 325 6.54 26.66 20.91
C ILE A 325 6.40 25.59 19.81
N ALA A 326 5.85 24.42 20.13
CA ALA A 326 5.59 23.35 19.16
C ALA A 326 4.31 23.60 18.35
N SER A 327 4.18 24.80 17.78
CA SER A 327 3.33 24.99 16.61
C SER A 327 4.01 24.31 15.40
N PRO A 328 3.26 23.68 14.49
CA PRO A 328 3.88 23.01 13.34
C PRO A 328 4.69 24.02 12.53
N PRO A 329 5.96 23.73 12.19
CA PRO A 329 6.87 24.70 11.60
C PRO A 329 6.37 25.13 10.21
N SER A 330 6.35 26.44 9.95
CA SER A 330 6.61 26.94 8.61
C SER A 330 8.08 26.66 8.29
N THR A 331 8.37 26.33 7.03
CA THR A 331 9.60 25.71 6.51
C THR A 331 10.89 26.56 6.65
N ARG A 332 10.90 27.60 7.49
CA ARG A 332 12.06 28.45 7.76
C ARG A 332 12.19 28.72 9.25
N GLN A 333 12.67 27.77 10.04
CA GLN A 333 13.23 28.04 11.38
C GLN A 333 13.80 26.77 12.03
N PHE A 334 14.81 26.14 11.41
CA PHE A 334 15.58 25.07 12.07
C PHE A 334 16.70 25.60 12.98
N ALA A 335 16.97 26.92 13.00
CA ALA A 335 17.98 27.53 13.87
C ALA A 335 17.45 28.04 15.23
N HIS A 336 16.16 28.40 15.33
CA HIS A 336 15.65 29.13 16.51
C HIS A 336 15.20 28.29 17.71
N VAL A 337 14.95 26.98 17.54
CA VAL A 337 14.45 26.13 18.65
C VAL A 337 15.52 25.88 19.71
N ARG A 338 16.81 25.91 19.33
CA ARG A 338 17.92 25.83 20.31
C ARG A 338 18.16 27.16 21.02
N SER A 339 18.00 28.30 20.34
CA SER A 339 18.30 29.62 20.91
C SER A 339 17.17 30.16 21.80
N GLY A 340 15.90 29.95 21.43
CA GLY A 340 14.75 30.52 22.15
C GLY A 340 14.48 29.88 23.51
N VAL A 341 14.88 28.63 23.71
CA VAL A 341 14.77 27.95 25.03
C VAL A 341 15.85 28.44 25.99
N ALA A 342 17.01 28.89 25.48
CA ALA A 342 18.07 29.45 26.31
C ALA A 342 17.75 30.87 26.78
N SER A 343 17.13 31.71 25.94
CA SER A 343 16.79 33.10 26.30
C SER A 343 15.68 33.21 27.35
N GLU A 344 14.69 32.31 27.37
CA GLU A 344 13.65 32.29 28.42
C GLU A 344 14.16 31.71 29.77
N LEU A 345 15.31 31.02 29.78
CA LEU A 345 15.96 30.54 31.01
C LEU A 345 16.82 31.63 31.68
N GLU A 346 17.35 32.58 30.90
CA GLU A 346 18.13 33.71 31.43
C GLU A 346 17.22 34.81 32.04
N GLU A 347 16.04 35.06 31.48
CA GLU A 347 15.09 36.05 32.04
C GLU A 347 14.41 35.63 33.37
N ARG A 348 14.57 34.38 33.81
CA ARG A 348 14.04 33.92 35.11
C ARG A 348 15.05 33.95 36.26
N ASN A 349 16.33 34.21 36.00
CA ASN A 349 17.41 34.16 37.02
C ASN A 349 18.14 35.50 37.20
N GLY A 350 17.47 36.63 36.98
CA GLY A 350 18.01 37.95 37.29
C GLY A 350 17.64 38.41 38.70
N ASP A 351 18.48 38.10 39.69
CA ASP A 351 18.60 38.89 40.92
C ASP A 351 20.09 39.00 41.30
N PRO A 352 20.67 40.19 41.56
CA PRO A 352 22.10 40.35 41.76
C PRO A 352 22.44 40.25 43.25
N GLY A 353 23.10 39.16 43.64
CA GLY A 353 23.65 38.99 44.98
C GLY A 353 24.87 38.09 44.94
N GLY A 354 26.05 38.67 45.15
CA GLY A 354 27.33 37.96 45.08
C GLY A 354 27.52 36.91 46.17
N VAL A 355 28.52 36.05 45.97
CA VAL A 355 29.65 35.77 46.87
C VAL A 355 30.45 34.61 46.26
N ALA A 356 31.78 34.76 46.36
CA ALA A 356 32.83 33.87 45.89
C ALA A 356 32.71 32.41 46.35
N ALA A 357 33.26 31.47 45.56
CA ALA A 357 34.37 30.61 45.97
C ALA A 357 34.66 29.47 44.96
N GLN A 358 35.88 29.51 44.42
CA GLN A 358 36.86 28.41 44.30
C GLN A 358 36.57 27.14 43.49
N ASP A 359 37.42 27.02 42.45
CA ASP A 359 38.06 25.84 41.89
C ASP A 359 38.06 24.53 42.71
N LYS A 360 37.73 23.42 42.04
CA LYS A 360 38.45 22.13 42.12
C LYS A 360 38.02 21.13 41.04
N VAL A 361 38.85 21.02 40.01
CA VAL A 361 39.58 19.82 39.54
C VAL A 361 38.89 18.43 39.57
N CYS A 362 38.96 17.77 38.40
CA CYS A 362 39.17 16.33 38.11
C CYS A 362 38.02 15.35 37.78
N LYS A 363 38.24 14.73 36.61
CA LYS A 363 38.20 13.29 36.27
C LYS A 363 36.89 12.64 35.79
N GLN A 364 36.92 12.35 34.49
CA GLN A 364 36.72 11.02 33.88
C GLN A 364 36.03 9.94 34.73
N ALA A 365 34.88 9.48 34.24
CA ALA A 365 34.61 8.09 33.89
C ALA A 365 33.52 8.04 32.82
#